data_AF-A0ABD5ZEL4-F1
#
_entry.id   AF-A0ABD5ZEL4-F1
#
_cell.length_a   1.000
_cell.length_b   1.000
_cell.length_c   1.000
_cell.angle_alpha   90.00
_cell.angle_beta   90.00
_cell.angle_gamma   90.00
#
_symmetry.space_group_name_H-M   'P 1'
#
loop_
_entity.id
_entity.type
_entity.pdbx_description
1 polymer ?
#
loop_
_entity_poly.entity_id
_entity_poly.type
_entity_poly.pdbx_seq_one_letter_code
_entity_poly.pdbx_strand_id
1 'polypeptide(L)'
;MADYLQSDMECEGLLECLHGLKNLDRQCFQILVDADEPLTVDSIADAVERERSTAYRSIQRLLQSGLIQKEQVNYEHGGYYHVYRPTDPNQVADDMQRMLNDWYAKMGTLIHEFRDKYDEKVIAVE
;
A
#
# COMPACT_ATOMS: atom_id res chain seq x y z
N MET A 1 1.04 -11.18 12.55
CA MET A 1 -0.08 -11.13 11.60
C MET A 1 -1.38 -11.57 12.26
N ALA A 2 -1.44 -12.74 12.90
CA ALA A 2 -2.59 -13.14 13.72
C ALA A 2 -2.87 -12.17 14.89
N ASP A 3 -1.82 -11.74 15.58
CA ASP A 3 -1.97 -10.83 16.74
C ASP A 3 -2.48 -9.42 16.37
N TYR A 4 -2.27 -8.98 15.13
CA TYR A 4 -2.76 -7.68 14.64
C TYR A 4 -4.24 -7.72 14.26
N LEU A 5 -4.75 -8.88 13.81
CA LEU A 5 -6.18 -9.09 13.54
C LEU A 5 -7.04 -9.16 14.82
N GLN A 6 -6.40 -9.25 15.99
CA GLN A 6 -7.06 -9.34 17.30
C GLN A 6 -7.09 -8.01 18.08
N SER A 7 -6.47 -6.96 17.53
CA SER A 7 -6.42 -5.63 18.14
C SER A 7 -7.44 -4.68 17.48
N ASP A 8 -7.88 -3.63 18.18
CA ASP A 8 -8.72 -2.57 17.59
C ASP A 8 -7.95 -1.90 16.44
N MET A 9 -8.30 -2.24 15.19
CA MET A 9 -7.66 -1.69 13.99
C MET A 9 -8.30 -0.36 13.60
N GLU A 10 -7.52 0.72 13.63
CA GLU A 10 -7.83 2.01 13.00
C GLU A 10 -7.38 2.03 11.52
N CYS A 11 -7.85 3.00 10.73
CA CYS A 11 -7.55 3.12 9.29
C CYS A 11 -6.05 3.13 9.01
N GLU A 12 -5.28 3.84 9.82
CA GLU A 12 -3.83 3.96 9.74
C GLU A 12 -3.14 2.63 10.03
N GLY A 13 -3.72 1.82 10.93
CA GLY A 13 -3.28 0.46 11.22
C GLY A 13 -3.61 -0.51 10.08
N LEU A 14 -4.75 -0.33 9.40
CA LEU A 14 -5.11 -1.07 8.20
C LEU A 14 -4.10 -0.82 7.06
N LEU A 15 -3.73 0.44 6.83
CA LEU A 15 -2.73 0.81 5.83
C LEU A 15 -1.35 0.20 6.13
N GLU A 16 -0.94 0.19 7.40
CA GLU A 16 0.29 -0.51 7.81
C GLU A 16 0.19 -2.02 7.57
N CYS A 17 -0.95 -2.65 7.90
CA CYS A 17 -1.13 -4.09 7.77
C CYS A 17 -1.21 -4.56 6.31
N LEU A 18 -1.96 -3.86 5.47
CA LEU A 18 -2.16 -4.24 4.06
C LEU A 18 -1.00 -3.82 3.17
N HIS A 19 -0.42 -2.65 3.41
CA HIS A 19 0.58 -2.06 2.51
C HIS A 19 1.98 -1.96 3.12
N GLY A 20 2.18 -2.35 4.38
CA GLY A 20 3.50 -2.34 5.03
C GLY A 20 4.06 -0.93 5.22
N LEU A 21 3.19 0.08 5.34
CA LEU A 21 3.60 1.47 5.44
C LEU A 21 4.37 1.76 6.73
N LYS A 22 5.50 2.43 6.59
CA LYS A 22 6.30 2.96 7.70
C LYS A 22 5.80 4.35 8.11
N ASN A 23 6.22 4.82 9.28
CA ASN A 23 5.91 6.18 9.76
C ASN A 23 6.21 7.27 8.72
N LEU A 24 7.35 7.17 8.02
CA LEU A 24 7.71 8.15 6.99
C LEU A 24 6.78 8.06 5.76
N ASP A 25 6.31 6.86 5.42
CA ASP A 25 5.38 6.69 4.29
C ASP A 25 4.06 7.39 4.60
N ARG A 26 3.56 7.26 5.84
CA ARG A 26 2.36 7.97 6.30
C ARG A 26 2.54 9.48 6.27
N GLN A 27 3.69 9.99 6.72
CA GLN A 27 4.00 11.43 6.66
C GLN A 27 4.01 11.94 5.22
N CYS A 28 4.69 11.24 4.30
CA CYS A 28 4.68 11.61 2.89
C CYS A 28 3.27 11.58 2.28
N PHE A 29 2.44 10.59 2.66
CA PHE A 29 1.06 10.50 2.21
C PHE A 29 0.21 11.65 2.74
N GLN A 30 0.33 12.00 4.02
CA GLN A 30 -0.39 13.12 4.61
C GLN A 30 -0.05 14.45 3.92
N ILE A 31 1.24 14.71 3.65
CA ILE A 31 1.68 15.88 2.88
C ILE A 31 1.02 15.95 1.50
N LEU A 32 0.82 14.81 0.84
CA LEU A 32 0.16 14.76 -0.46
C LEU A 32 -1.36 14.96 -0.36
N VAL A 33 -1.99 14.51 0.72
CA VAL A 33 -3.43 14.70 0.99
C VAL A 33 -3.75 16.15 1.32
N ASP A 34 -2.88 16.81 2.07
CA ASP A 34 -3.07 18.21 2.50
C ASP A 34 -2.68 19.24 1.43
N ALA A 35 -2.02 18.80 0.35
CA ALA A 35 -1.58 19.68 -0.72
C ALA A 35 -2.71 19.97 -1.72
N ASP A 36 -2.90 21.27 -2.04
CA ASP A 36 -3.86 21.70 -3.06
C ASP A 36 -3.42 21.33 -4.50
N GLU A 37 -2.12 21.12 -4.71
CA GLU A 37 -1.52 20.82 -6.01
C GLU A 37 -0.59 19.59 -5.96
N PRO A 38 -0.43 18.84 -7.08
CA PRO A 38 0.51 17.72 -7.15
C PRO A 38 1.95 18.13 -6.83
N LEU A 39 2.63 17.34 -6.00
CA LEU A 39 3.96 17.68 -5.48
C LEU A 39 5.07 16.89 -6.16
N THR A 40 6.25 17.50 -6.28
CA THR A 40 7.46 16.79 -6.71
C THR A 40 8.08 15.99 -5.56
N VAL A 41 8.97 15.04 -5.89
CA VAL A 41 9.78 14.32 -4.86
C VAL A 41 10.53 15.30 -3.98
N ASP A 42 11.09 16.36 -4.57
CA ASP A 42 11.89 17.37 -3.89
C ASP A 42 11.02 18.16 -2.89
N SER A 43 9.85 18.63 -3.33
CA SER A 43 8.88 19.30 -2.45
C SER A 43 8.44 18.43 -1.27
N ILE A 44 8.18 17.14 -1.51
CA ILE A 44 7.80 16.20 -0.45
C ILE A 44 8.97 15.97 0.50
N ALA A 45 10.19 15.84 -0.01
CA ALA A 45 11.39 15.62 0.79
C ALA A 45 11.67 16.80 1.74
N ASP A 46 11.52 18.02 1.23
CA ASP A 46 11.65 19.25 2.01
C ASP A 46 10.58 19.31 3.12
N ALA A 47 9.32 19.00 2.79
CA ALA A 47 8.21 19.04 3.74
C ALA A 47 8.33 18.02 4.89
N VAL A 48 8.91 16.84 4.64
CA VAL A 48 9.17 15.83 5.68
C VAL A 48 10.54 15.95 6.32
N GLU A 49 11.31 16.99 5.97
CA GLU A 49 12.67 17.25 6.45
C GLU A 49 13.59 16.02 6.30
N ARG A 50 13.61 15.42 5.12
CA ARG A 50 14.46 14.26 4.81
C ARG A 50 15.21 14.45 3.51
N GLU A 51 16.30 13.71 3.39
CA GLU A 51 16.98 13.59 2.11
C GLU A 51 16.04 13.06 1.02
N ARG A 52 16.16 13.65 -0.17
CA ARG A 52 15.43 13.26 -1.37
C ARG A 52 15.42 11.75 -1.63
N SER A 53 16.56 11.07 -1.43
CA SER A 53 16.68 9.62 -1.65
C SER A 53 15.83 8.79 -0.67
N THR A 54 15.60 9.33 0.52
CA THR A 54 14.81 8.71 1.58
C THR A 54 13.32 8.94 1.33
N ALA A 55 12.93 10.18 1.02
CA ALA A 55 11.57 10.50 0.60
C ALA A 55 11.16 9.72 -0.67
N TYR A 56 12.06 9.63 -1.66
CA TYR A 56 11.82 8.87 -2.88
C TYR A 56 11.48 7.39 -2.61
N ARG A 57 12.20 6.74 -1.68
CA ARG A 57 11.90 5.36 -1.30
C ARG A 57 10.52 5.20 -0.67
N SER A 58 10.07 6.19 0.10
CA SER A 58 8.73 6.22 0.68
C SER A 58 7.66 6.43 -0.39
N ILE A 59 7.86 7.40 -1.28
CA ILE A 59 6.98 7.68 -2.43
C ILE A 59 6.86 6.44 -3.34
N GLN A 60 7.95 5.72 -3.58
CA GLN A 60 7.91 4.47 -4.36
C GLN A 60 7.05 3.38 -3.69
N ARG A 61 7.09 3.24 -2.36
CA ARG A 61 6.21 2.30 -1.64
C ARG A 61 4.74 2.74 -1.73
N LEU A 62 4.47 4.03 -1.62
CA LEU A 62 3.12 4.58 -1.79
C LEU A 62 2.58 4.36 -3.22
N LEU A 63 3.42 4.50 -4.25
CA LEU A 63 3.04 4.17 -5.63
C LEU A 63 2.74 2.69 -5.81
N GLN A 64 3.59 1.82 -5.25
CA GLN A 64 3.41 0.37 -5.34
C GLN A 64 2.15 -0.13 -4.62
N SER A 65 1.74 0.57 -3.55
CA SER A 65 0.48 0.29 -2.84
C SER A 65 -0.75 0.89 -3.51
N GLY A 66 -0.58 1.73 -4.55
CA GLY A 66 -1.67 2.40 -5.25
C GLY A 66 -2.26 3.61 -4.49
N LEU A 67 -1.71 3.99 -3.34
CA LEU A 67 -2.20 5.10 -2.52
C LEU A 67 -1.97 6.46 -3.17
N ILE A 68 -0.97 6.57 -4.03
CA ILE A 68 -0.67 7.78 -4.79
C ILE A 68 -0.48 7.44 -6.27
N GLN A 69 -0.64 8.45 -7.11
CA GLN A 69 -0.41 8.36 -8.55
C GLN A 69 0.76 9.26 -8.95
N LYS A 70 1.36 8.94 -10.10
CA LYS A 70 2.48 9.68 -10.68
C LYS A 70 2.05 10.25 -12.02
N GLU A 71 2.27 11.54 -12.21
CA GLU A 71 2.01 12.24 -13.45
C GLU A 71 3.29 12.86 -14.00
N GLN A 72 3.38 12.95 -15.32
CA GLN A 72 4.47 13.64 -16.01
C GLN A 72 3.97 15.00 -16.47
N VAL A 73 4.66 16.04 -16.03
CA VAL A 73 4.40 17.42 -16.47
C VAL A 73 5.53 17.84 -17.41
N ASN A 74 5.16 18.27 -18.62
CA ASN A 74 6.11 18.71 -19.64
C ASN A 74 6.30 20.23 -19.56
N TYR A 75 7.53 20.69 -19.70
CA TYR A 75 7.80 22.12 -19.83
C TYR A 75 7.50 22.60 -21.25
N GLU A 76 7.09 23.86 -21.40
CA GLU A 76 6.84 24.49 -22.71
C GLU A 76 8.08 24.48 -23.62
N HIS A 77 9.29 24.52 -23.03
CA HIS A 77 10.56 24.65 -23.73
C HIS A 77 11.33 23.31 -23.83
N GLY A 78 10.66 22.19 -23.55
CA GLY A 78 11.23 20.85 -23.55
C GLY A 78 11.70 20.37 -22.17
N GLY A 79 11.76 19.04 -22.00
CA GLY A 79 12.00 18.38 -20.72
C GLY A 79 10.69 18.08 -19.97
N TYR A 80 10.80 17.28 -18.91
CA TYR A 80 9.67 16.92 -18.06
C TYR A 80 10.10 16.72 -16.62
N TYR A 81 9.13 16.80 -15.72
CA TYR A 81 9.29 16.41 -14.33
C TYR A 81 8.11 15.56 -13.89
N HIS A 82 8.25 14.93 -12.72
CA HIS A 82 7.22 14.08 -12.16
C HIS A 82 6.63 14.69 -10.91
N VAL A 83 5.31 14.68 -10.88
CA VAL A 83 4.51 15.07 -9.72
C VAL A 83 3.69 13.89 -9.23
N TYR A 84 3.31 13.96 -7.97
CA TYR A 84 2.59 12.93 -7.26
C TYR A 84 1.37 13.54 -6.59
N ARG A 85 0.28 12.78 -6.54
CA ARG A 85 -0.94 13.15 -5.86
C ARG A 85 -1.62 11.92 -5.25
N PRO A 86 -2.48 12.06 -4.23
CA PRO A 86 -3.26 10.95 -3.71
C PRO A 86 -4.14 10.33 -4.79
N THR A 87 -4.31 9.01 -4.72
CA THR A 87 -5.36 8.29 -5.46
C THR A 87 -6.72 8.60 -4.83
N ASP A 88 -7.79 8.53 -5.62
CA ASP A 88 -9.16 8.66 -5.11
C ASP A 88 -9.40 7.64 -3.97
N PRO A 89 -9.86 8.06 -2.79
CA PRO A 89 -10.10 7.16 -1.66
C PRO A 89 -11.05 6.01 -1.97
N ASN A 90 -12.05 6.21 -2.84
CA ASN A 90 -12.97 5.15 -3.24
C ASN A 90 -12.25 4.11 -4.10
N GLN A 91 -11.37 4.56 -5.01
CA GLN A 91 -10.55 3.64 -5.80
C GLN A 91 -9.61 2.83 -4.90
N VAL A 92 -8.97 3.48 -3.93
CA VAL A 92 -8.13 2.80 -2.93
C VAL A 92 -8.93 1.77 -2.15
N ALA A 93 -10.13 2.11 -1.69
CA ALA A 93 -11.00 1.21 -0.94
C ALA A 93 -11.44 0.00 -1.78
N ASP A 94 -11.82 0.21 -3.04
CA ASP A 94 -12.17 -0.85 -3.98
C ASP A 94 -10.99 -1.81 -4.22
N ASP A 95 -9.78 -1.27 -4.37
CA ASP A 95 -8.56 -2.06 -4.55
C ASP A 95 -8.23 -2.89 -3.30
N MET A 96 -8.38 -2.31 -2.10
CA MET A 96 -8.25 -3.06 -0.83
C MET A 96 -9.27 -4.19 -0.74
N GLN A 97 -10.53 -3.94 -1.07
CA GLN A 97 -11.58 -4.95 -1.03
C GLN A 97 -11.29 -6.10 -2.00
N ARG A 98 -10.78 -5.80 -3.20
CA ARG A 98 -10.33 -6.81 -4.17
C ARG A 98 -9.19 -7.65 -3.61
N MET A 99 -8.17 -7.01 -3.03
CA MET A 99 -7.03 -7.71 -2.44
C MET A 99 -7.45 -8.68 -1.33
N LEU A 100 -8.37 -8.25 -0.46
CA LEU A 100 -8.94 -9.08 0.61
C LEU A 100 -9.70 -10.30 0.05
N ASN A 101 -10.49 -10.10 -1.00
CA ASN A 101 -11.23 -11.19 -1.65
C ASN A 101 -10.28 -12.22 -2.28
N ASP A 102 -9.21 -11.77 -2.92
CA ASP A 102 -8.19 -12.65 -3.52
C ASP A 102 -7.46 -13.47 -2.44
N TRP A 103 -7.14 -12.85 -1.31
CA TRP A 103 -6.56 -13.55 -0.17
C TRP A 103 -7.52 -14.56 0.43
N TYR A 104 -8.80 -14.21 0.60
CA TYR A 104 -9.82 -15.13 1.07
C TYR A 104 -9.90 -16.38 0.18
N ALA A 105 -9.96 -16.20 -1.13
CA ALA A 105 -9.97 -17.30 -2.08
C ALA A 105 -8.70 -18.17 -1.96
N LYS A 106 -7.52 -17.55 -1.91
CA LYS A 106 -6.23 -18.25 -1.77
C LYS A 106 -6.14 -19.05 -0.47
N MET A 107 -6.56 -18.48 0.65
CA MET A 107 -6.56 -19.15 1.94
C MET A 107 -7.55 -20.32 1.95
N GLY A 108 -8.72 -20.15 1.34
CA GLY A 108 -9.69 -21.23 1.14
C GLY A 108 -9.08 -22.43 0.41
N THR A 109 -8.34 -22.19 -0.68
CA THR A 109 -7.62 -23.25 -1.41
C THR A 109 -6.58 -23.93 -0.53
N LEU A 110 -5.74 -23.18 0.18
CA LEU A 110 -4.70 -23.75 1.05
C LEU A 110 -5.29 -24.58 2.20
N ILE A 111 -6.44 -24.17 2.75
CA ILE A 111 -7.16 -24.94 3.78
C ILE A 111 -7.70 -26.25 3.20
N HIS A 112 -8.21 -26.22 1.97
CA HIS A 112 -8.65 -27.44 1.28
C HIS A 112 -7.49 -28.40 1.02
N GLU A 113 -6.38 -27.90 0.45
CA GLU A 113 -5.14 -28.67 0.26
C GLU A 113 -4.60 -29.25 1.57
N PHE A 114 -4.69 -28.49 2.67
CA PHE A 114 -4.34 -28.98 3.99
C PHE A 114 -5.23 -30.16 4.39
N ARG A 115 -6.55 -30.06 4.22
CA ARG A 115 -7.46 -31.17 4.54
C ARG A 115 -7.11 -32.41 3.73
N ASP A 116 -7.00 -32.29 2.41
CA ASP A 116 -6.70 -33.43 1.54
C ASP A 116 -5.39 -34.11 1.94
N LYS A 117 -4.35 -33.33 2.22
CA LYS A 117 -3.02 -33.83 2.62
C LYS A 117 -3.01 -34.60 3.95
N TYR A 118 -3.90 -34.26 4.88
CA TYR A 118 -3.90 -34.83 6.22
C TYR A 118 -5.08 -35.79 6.48
N ASP A 119 -6.12 -35.79 5.66
CA ASP A 119 -7.24 -36.75 5.69
C ASP A 119 -6.76 -38.15 5.23
N GLU A 120 -5.90 -38.22 4.20
CA GLU A 120 -5.26 -39.47 3.74
C GLU A 120 -4.41 -40.17 4.82
N LYS A 121 -3.94 -39.42 5.84
CA LYS A 121 -3.11 -39.97 6.92
C LYS A 121 -3.92 -40.53 8.08
N VAL A 122 -5.20 -40.20 8.19
CA VAL A 122 -6.08 -40.75 9.23
C VAL A 122 -6.60 -42.14 8.83
N ILE A 123 -6.82 -42.38 7.54
CA ILE A 123 -7.35 -43.67 7.03
C ILE A 123 -6.28 -44.77 7.01
N ALA A 124 -4.99 -44.44 6.87
CA ALA A 124 -3.90 -45.43 6.82
C ALA A 124 -3.51 -46.05 8.18
N VAL A 125 -4.22 -45.68 9.26
CA VAL A 125 -3.95 -46.13 10.65
C VAL A 125 -5.12 -46.97 11.23
N GLU A 126 -6.19 -47.19 10.46
CA GLU A 126 -7.25 -48.17 10.75
C GLU A 126 -7.10 -49.44 9.90
#